data_AF-A0A182RGD5-F1
#
_entry.id   AF-A0A182RGD5-F1
#
_cell.length_a   1.000
_cell.length_b   1.000
_cell.length_c   1.000
_cell.angle_alpha   90.00
_cell.angle_beta   90.00
_cell.angle_gamma   90.00
#
_symmetry.space_group_name_H-M   'P 1'
#
loop_
_entity.id
_entity.type
_entity.pdbx_description
1 polymer ?
#
loop_
_entity_poly.entity_id
_entity_poly.type
_entity_poly.pdbx_seq_one_letter_code
_entity_poly.pdbx_strand_id
1 'polypeptide(L)'
;MLQKKARPGFIKIIKTSAKTLIVVEAILFAVSYAGWHRLNTNREFRYYVKENYPSILEAYYQLGETLGGDKSIRVYDENIWQQEQQAEK
;
A
#
# COMPACT_ATOMS: atom_id res chain seq x y z
N MET A 1 23.65 -39.70 22.95
CA MET A 1 22.81 -38.50 22.70
C MET A 1 21.69 -38.89 21.74
N LEU A 2 20.42 -38.79 22.14
CA LEU A 2 19.28 -39.11 21.28
C LEU A 2 19.15 -38.03 20.19
N GLN A 3 19.49 -38.36 18.94
CA GLN A 3 19.23 -37.48 17.79
C GLN A 3 17.72 -37.37 17.58
N LYS A 4 17.16 -36.21 17.91
CA LYS A 4 15.76 -35.88 17.66
C LYS A 4 15.56 -35.63 16.15
N LYS A 5 15.49 -36.69 15.35
CA LYS A 5 15.25 -36.61 13.90
C LYS A 5 13.80 -36.21 13.66
N ALA A 6 13.57 -34.96 13.23
CA ALA A 6 12.23 -34.48 12.92
C ALA A 6 11.58 -35.36 11.86
N ARG A 7 10.27 -35.64 12.02
CA ARG A 7 9.54 -36.54 11.11
C ARG A 7 9.58 -35.93 9.69
N PRO A 8 9.92 -36.72 8.64
CA PRO A 8 10.14 -36.20 7.30
C PRO A 8 8.90 -35.50 6.71
N GLY A 9 7.69 -35.92 7.11
CA GLY A 9 6.44 -35.27 6.73
C GLY A 9 6.30 -33.83 7.28
N PHE A 10 6.74 -33.58 8.51
CA PHE A 10 6.67 -32.25 9.13
C PHE A 10 7.62 -31.26 8.45
N ILE A 11 8.85 -31.70 8.12
CA ILE A 11 9.81 -30.89 7.37
C ILE A 11 9.26 -30.54 5.97
N LYS A 12 8.56 -31.48 5.32
CA LYS A 12 7.97 -31.24 4.00
C LYS A 12 6.85 -30.19 4.05
N ILE A 13 5.99 -30.24 5.07
CA ILE A 13 4.92 -29.25 5.28
C ILE A 13 5.52 -27.86 5.51
N ILE A 14 6.49 -27.73 6.43
CA ILE A 14 7.15 -26.43 6.69
C ILE A 14 7.77 -25.86 5.42
N LYS A 15 8.48 -26.69 4.63
CA LYS A 15 9.10 -26.22 3.38
C LYS A 15 8.08 -25.72 2.37
N THR A 16 6.94 -26.40 2.22
CA THR A 16 5.87 -25.96 1.30
C THR A 16 5.15 -24.71 1.81
N SER A 17 4.84 -24.65 3.11
CA SER A 17 4.22 -23.47 3.74
C SER A 17 5.12 -22.25 3.62
N ALA A 18 6.42 -22.38 3.89
CA ALA A 18 7.38 -21.28 3.76
C ALA A 18 7.44 -20.74 2.33
N LYS A 19 7.52 -21.62 1.32
CA LYS A 19 7.49 -21.20 -0.09
C LYS A 19 6.20 -20.46 -0.44
N THR A 20 5.06 -20.97 0.02
CA THR A 20 3.76 -20.37 -0.24
C THR A 20 3.68 -18.97 0.39
N LEU A 21 4.11 -18.82 1.64
CA LEU A 21 4.14 -17.53 2.32
C LEU A 21 5.04 -16.52 1.59
N ILE A 22 6.22 -16.93 1.12
CA ILE A 22 7.12 -16.05 0.35
C ILE A 22 6.44 -15.56 -0.94
N VAL A 23 5.78 -16.46 -1.67
CA VAL A 23 5.08 -16.08 -2.91
C VAL A 23 3.91 -15.14 -2.62
N VAL A 24 3.11 -15.43 -1.59
CA VAL A 24 2.00 -14.56 -1.18
C VAL A 24 2.51 -13.18 -0.76
N GLU A 25 3.54 -13.13 0.08
CA GLU A 25 4.16 -11.88 0.52
C GLU A 25 4.70 -11.07 -0.65
N ALA A 26 5.37 -11.72 -1.62
CA ALA A 26 5.88 -11.05 -2.80
C ALA A 26 4.76 -10.43 -3.64
N ILE A 27 3.63 -11.12 -3.79
CA ILE A 27 2.46 -10.60 -4.51
C ILE A 27 1.85 -9.41 -3.75
N LEU A 28 1.63 -9.54 -2.44
CA LEU A 28 1.08 -8.47 -1.61
C LEU A 28 1.98 -7.23 -1.62
N PHE A 29 3.30 -7.43 -1.52
CA PHE A 29 4.28 -6.37 -1.61
C PHE A 29 4.24 -5.68 -2.98
N ALA A 30 4.21 -6.45 -4.08
CA ALA A 30 4.15 -5.89 -5.43
C ALA A 30 2.87 -5.05 -5.66
N VAL A 31 1.71 -5.54 -5.22
CA VAL A 31 0.44 -4.81 -5.31
C VAL A 31 0.48 -3.54 -4.47
N SER A 32 0.99 -3.62 -3.24
CA SER A 32 1.11 -2.48 -2.33
C SER A 32 2.03 -1.40 -2.92
N TYR A 33 3.18 -1.80 -3.46
CA TYR A 33 4.12 -0.88 -4.11
C TYR A 33 3.51 -0.26 -5.36
N ALA A 34 2.82 -1.03 -6.21
CA ALA A 34 2.14 -0.50 -7.39
C ALA A 34 1.07 0.54 -7.02
N GLY A 35 0.28 0.28 -5.98
CA GLY A 35 -0.70 1.23 -5.45
C GLY A 35 -0.04 2.51 -4.93
N TRP A 36 1.00 2.39 -4.11
CA TRP A 36 1.78 3.53 -3.61
C TRP A 36 2.42 4.33 -4.75
N HIS A 37 3.05 3.67 -5.72
CA HIS A 37 3.68 4.32 -6.87
C HIS A 37 2.63 5.10 -7.68
N ARG A 38 1.45 4.53 -7.91
CA ARG A 38 0.37 5.20 -8.65
C ARG A 38 -0.20 6.40 -7.90
N LEU A 39 -0.34 6.32 -6.58
CA LEU A 39 -0.73 7.45 -5.73
C LEU A 39 0.29 8.59 -5.82
N ASN A 40 1.59 8.30 -5.85
CA ASN A 40 2.62 9.33 -5.94
C ASN A 40 2.71 9.98 -7.34
N THR A 41 2.40 9.23 -8.40
CA THR A 41 2.64 9.67 -9.78
C THR A 41 1.42 10.23 -10.50
N ASN A 42 0.20 9.90 -10.05
CA ASN A 42 -1.02 10.27 -10.76
C ASN A 42 -2.07 10.91 -9.83
N ARG A 43 -2.32 12.21 -10.04
CA ARG A 43 -3.32 12.98 -9.30
C ARG A 43 -4.75 12.53 -9.57
N GLU A 44 -5.11 12.19 -10.82
CA GLU A 44 -6.45 11.70 -11.16
C GLU A 44 -6.75 10.37 -10.46
N PHE A 45 -5.72 9.53 -10.29
CA PHE A 45 -5.87 8.34 -9.46
C PHE A 45 -6.09 8.70 -7.99
N ARG A 46 -5.39 9.71 -7.45
CA ARG A 46 -5.67 10.21 -6.09
C ARG A 46 -7.09 10.75 -5.96
N TYR A 47 -7.63 11.42 -6.99
CA TYR A 47 -9.01 11.87 -7.01
C TYR A 47 -10.00 10.69 -7.02
N TYR A 48 -9.77 9.68 -7.88
CA TYR A 48 -10.58 8.46 -7.84
C TYR A 48 -10.56 7.80 -6.45
N VAL A 49 -9.39 7.73 -5.81
CA VAL A 49 -9.26 7.18 -4.44
C VAL A 49 -9.96 8.08 -3.42
N LYS A 50 -9.94 9.42 -3.57
CA LYS A 50 -10.71 10.35 -2.74
C LYS A 50 -12.21 10.01 -2.77
N GLU A 51 -12.76 9.77 -3.95
CA GLU A 51 -14.19 9.51 -4.13
C GLU A 51 -14.61 8.12 -3.65
N ASN A 52 -13.78 7.10 -3.86
CA ASN A 52 -14.14 5.70 -3.62
C ASN A 52 -13.59 5.15 -2.29
N TYR A 53 -12.43 5.64 -1.85
CA TYR A 53 -11.67 5.12 -0.71
C TYR A 53 -11.00 6.25 0.10
N PRO A 54 -11.77 7.23 0.65
CA PRO A 54 -11.23 8.43 1.27
C PRO A 54 -10.30 8.13 2.46
N SER A 55 -10.55 7.06 3.22
CA SER A 55 -9.69 6.64 4.32
C SER A 55 -8.30 6.18 3.86
N ILE A 56 -8.19 5.59 2.67
CA ILE A 56 -6.91 5.17 2.09
C ILE A 56 -6.10 6.40 1.66
N LEU A 57 -6.75 7.37 1.01
CA LEU A 57 -6.08 8.60 0.62
C LEU A 57 -5.59 9.39 1.85
N GLU A 58 -6.40 9.43 2.91
CA GLU A 58 -6.02 10.09 4.15
C GLU A 58 -4.82 9.40 4.82
N ALA A 59 -4.82 8.07 4.88
CA ALA A 59 -3.67 7.32 5.37
C ALA A 59 -2.42 7.57 4.52
N TYR A 60 -2.54 7.64 3.19
CA TYR A 60 -1.44 7.98 2.29
C TYR A 60 -0.83 9.35 2.63
N TYR A 61 -1.66 10.38 2.83
CA TYR A 61 -1.17 11.70 3.23
C TYR A 61 -0.52 11.66 4.60
N GLN A 62 -1.17 11.09 5.62
CA GLN A 62 -0.62 11.00 6.97
C GLN A 62 0.72 10.27 7.00
N LEU A 63 0.89 9.21 6.21
CA LEU A 63 2.17 8.52 6.06
C LEU A 63 3.25 9.42 5.43
N GLY A 64 2.92 10.17 4.38
CA GLY A 64 3.86 11.13 3.78
C GLY A 64 4.26 12.24 4.75
N GLU A 65 3.29 12.78 5.50
CA GLU A 65 3.50 13.84 6.48
C GLU A 65 4.32 13.36 7.69
N THR A 66 4.10 12.13 8.14
CA THR A 66 4.81 11.57 9.30
C THR A 66 6.22 11.12 8.95
N LEU A 67 6.45 10.56 7.76
CA LEU A 67 7.76 10.07 7.33
C LEU A 67 8.63 11.16 6.70
N GLY A 68 8.04 12.05 5.92
CA GLY A 68 8.75 13.08 5.14
C GLY A 68 8.57 14.51 5.66
N GLY A 69 7.66 14.74 6.61
CA GLY A 69 7.35 16.09 7.11
C GLY A 69 6.65 17.00 6.10
N ASP A 70 6.35 16.50 4.90
CA ASP A 70 5.86 17.31 3.78
C ASP A 70 4.34 17.18 3.61
N LYS A 71 3.66 18.32 3.64
CA LYS A 71 2.21 18.45 3.42
C LYS A 71 1.86 18.92 2.00
N SER A 72 2.86 19.14 1.15
CA SER A 72 2.72 19.78 -0.16
C SER A 72 1.71 19.06 -1.06
N ILE A 73 1.73 17.74 -1.10
CA ILE A 73 0.84 16.94 -1.96
C ILE A 73 -0.62 17.12 -1.56
N ARG A 74 -0.93 17.04 -0.26
CA ARG A 74 -2.30 17.24 0.27
C ARG A 74 -2.79 18.64 -0.08
N VAL A 75 -2.01 19.66 0.25
CA VAL A 75 -2.37 21.06 0.01
C VAL A 75 -2.57 21.33 -1.48
N TYR A 76 -1.69 20.79 -2.32
CA TYR A 76 -1.79 20.91 -3.77
C TYR A 76 -3.09 20.30 -4.31
N ASP A 77 -3.39 19.06 -3.92
CA ASP A 77 -4.58 18.35 -4.38
C ASP A 77 -5.86 19.04 -3.87
N GLU A 78 -5.92 19.45 -2.60
CA GLU A 78 -7.05 20.20 -2.04
C GLU A 78 -7.30 21.51 -2.80
N ASN A 79 -6.25 22.28 -3.08
CA ASN A 79 -6.39 23.54 -3.81
C ASN A 79 -6.95 23.34 -5.21
N ILE A 80 -6.51 22.30 -5.93
CA ILE A 80 -7.03 22.00 -7.27
C ILE A 80 -8.50 21.59 -7.18
N TRP A 81 -8.83 20.66 -6.30
CA TRP A 81 -10.19 20.16 -6.20
C TRP A 81 -11.17 21.23 -5.71
N GLN A 82 -10.74 22.15 -4.84
CA GLN A 82 -11.58 23.30 -4.47
C GLN A 82 -11.82 24.25 -5.64
N GLN A 83 -10.82 24.50 -6.49
CA GLN A 83 -10.97 25.32 -7.70
C GLN A 83 -11.93 24.67 -8.70
N GLU A 84 -11.79 23.37 -8.95
CA GLU A 84 -12.69 22.62 -9.84
C GLU A 84 -14.15 22.68 -9.33
N GLN A 85 -14.36 22.46 -8.03
CA GLN A 85 -15.69 22.54 -7.42
C GLN A 85 -16.30 23.96 -7.43
N GLN A 86 -15.47 25.00 -7.51
CA GLN A 86 -15.95 26.38 -7.65
C GLN A 86 -16.28 26.72 -9.11
N ALA A 87 -15.55 26.14 -10.07
CA ALA A 87 -15.79 26.34 -11.50
C ALA A 87 -17.03 25.58 -12.01
N GLU A 88 -17.42 24.49 -11.35
CA GLU A 88 -18.62 23.71 -11.66
C GLU A 88 -19.91 24.30 -11.07
N LYS A 89 -19.82 25.32 -10.20
CA LYS A 89 -20.96 26.01 -9.57
C LYS A 89 -21.38 27.25 -10.33
#